data_AF-A0A5D6Y2X8-F1
#
_entry.id   AF-A0A5D6Y2X8-F1
#
_cell.length_a   1.000
_cell.length_b   1.000
_cell.length_c   1.000
_cell.angle_alpha   90.00
_cell.angle_beta   90.00
_cell.angle_gamma   90.00
#
_symmetry.space_group_name_H-M   'P 1'
#
loop_
_entity.id
_entity.type
_entity.pdbx_description
1 polymer ?
#
loop_
_entity_poly.entity_id
_entity_poly.type
_entity_poly.pdbx_seq_one_letter_code
_entity_poly.pdbx_strand_id
1 'polypeptide(L)'
;MKLITAAAVATVALTALPHGTEAHGFISEPKAVYTGGSSYTSFSKEFQADSKFGAGPWNWSPQQNTDRFTAAWPKTGYGTLRALFKAKQVSECGYTNPNIAAIDVSKMKSMKYQNNEYKEGFLKSHQGPCEVWIDNTRVFQNNDCAKNYQSFPAVLPVDYSKCKGTCRLSFYWLALHSQNWQAYGESSSLTCVVCLVCVCRLTVMGGAARSLTCRSLAVFL
;
A
#
# COMPACT_ATOMS: atom_id res chain seq x y z
N MET A 1 37.32 -67.77 5.42
CA MET A 1 36.04 -67.07 5.18
C MET A 1 35.80 -66.05 6.29
N LYS A 2 35.85 -64.75 5.99
CA LYS A 2 35.31 -63.69 6.86
C LYS A 2 34.51 -62.76 5.95
N LEU A 3 33.19 -62.80 6.11
CA LEU A 3 32.26 -61.87 5.46
C LEU A 3 32.39 -60.52 6.16
N ILE A 4 32.74 -59.48 5.41
CA ILE A 4 32.68 -58.10 5.89
C ILE A 4 31.34 -57.54 5.43
N THR A 5 30.39 -57.49 6.34
CA THR A 5 29.07 -56.89 6.09
C THR A 5 29.21 -55.37 6.18
N ALA A 6 29.06 -54.67 5.05
CA ALA A 6 29.00 -53.21 5.03
C ALA A 6 27.62 -52.75 5.50
N ALA A 7 27.55 -52.08 6.65
CA ALA A 7 26.35 -51.41 7.13
C ALA A 7 26.20 -50.08 6.39
N ALA A 8 25.20 -49.96 5.53
CA ALA A 8 24.85 -48.70 4.88
C ALA A 8 24.15 -47.78 5.88
N VAL A 9 24.82 -46.70 6.30
CA VAL A 9 24.22 -45.64 7.10
C VAL A 9 23.43 -44.74 6.14
N ALA A 10 22.11 -44.84 6.16
CA ALA A 10 21.23 -43.96 5.40
C ALA A 10 21.13 -42.60 6.12
N THR A 11 21.92 -41.62 5.68
CA THR A 11 21.72 -40.20 6.06
C THR A 11 20.41 -39.71 5.45
N VAL A 12 19.38 -39.53 6.29
CA VAL A 12 18.16 -38.82 5.92
C VAL A 12 18.52 -37.34 5.81
N ALA A 13 18.71 -36.86 4.58
CA ALA A 13 18.83 -35.44 4.31
C ALA A 13 17.47 -34.78 4.56
N LEU A 14 17.33 -34.13 5.71
CA LEU A 14 16.17 -33.30 6.02
C LEU A 14 16.23 -32.09 5.08
N THR A 15 15.51 -32.13 3.97
CA THR A 15 15.35 -30.97 3.09
C THR A 15 14.57 -29.92 3.86
N ALA A 16 15.29 -28.97 4.45
CA ALA A 16 14.69 -27.75 4.96
C ALA A 16 13.98 -27.08 3.77
N LEU A 17 12.65 -27.20 3.74
CA LEU A 17 11.83 -26.37 2.87
C LEU A 17 12.20 -24.93 3.21
N PRO A 18 12.54 -24.07 2.23
CA PRO A 18 12.71 -22.66 2.51
C PRO A 18 11.35 -22.14 2.96
N HIS A 19 11.19 -21.96 4.27
CA HIS A 19 10.13 -21.14 4.81
C HIS A 19 10.45 -19.73 4.30
N GLY A 20 9.73 -19.28 3.27
CA GLY A 20 9.76 -17.86 2.92
C GLY A 20 9.36 -17.10 4.17
N THR A 21 10.29 -16.36 4.74
CA THR A 21 10.01 -15.39 5.81
C THR A 21 9.13 -14.31 5.17
N GLU A 22 7.87 -14.25 5.59
CA GLU A 22 6.84 -13.34 5.06
C GLU A 22 6.87 -12.05 5.89
N ALA A 23 8.03 -11.40 5.81
CA ALA A 23 8.42 -10.37 6.76
C ALA A 23 7.93 -8.97 6.40
N HIS A 24 6.87 -8.82 5.60
CA HIS A 24 6.45 -7.52 5.10
C HIS A 24 4.91 -7.31 5.20
N GLY A 25 4.41 -6.09 5.03
CA GLY A 25 2.99 -5.79 5.27
C GLY A 25 2.12 -5.79 4.01
N PHE A 26 0.82 -5.69 4.20
CA PHE A 26 -0.19 -5.57 3.13
C PHE A 26 -1.34 -4.66 3.56
N ILE A 27 -2.01 -4.00 2.59
CA ILE A 27 -3.31 -3.35 2.82
C ILE A 27 -4.38 -4.40 3.16
N SER A 28 -4.86 -4.37 4.41
CA SER A 28 -5.95 -5.23 4.89
C SER A 28 -7.33 -4.61 4.76
N GLU A 29 -7.42 -3.27 4.71
CA GLU A 29 -8.68 -2.53 4.49
C GLU A 29 -8.44 -1.26 3.67
N PRO A 30 -9.16 -1.01 2.55
CA PRO A 30 -10.01 -1.96 1.85
C PRO A 30 -9.21 -3.18 1.40
N LYS A 31 -9.81 -4.37 1.49
CA LYS A 31 -9.09 -5.65 1.32
C LYS A 31 -8.49 -5.78 -0.09
N ALA A 32 -7.20 -5.50 -0.21
CA ALA A 32 -6.47 -5.70 -1.45
C ALA A 32 -6.33 -7.19 -1.77
N VAL A 33 -6.26 -7.51 -3.06
CA VAL A 33 -5.99 -8.88 -3.54
C VAL A 33 -4.57 -8.91 -4.08
N TYR A 34 -3.83 -9.96 -3.76
CA TYR A 34 -2.44 -10.10 -4.15
C TYR A 34 -2.23 -11.32 -5.04
N THR A 35 -1.24 -11.21 -5.91
CA THR A 35 -0.72 -12.24 -6.81
C THR A 35 0.63 -12.71 -6.27
N GLY A 36 0.97 -13.98 -6.47
CA GLY A 36 2.33 -14.47 -6.16
C GLY A 36 2.49 -15.39 -4.95
N GLY A 37 1.43 -16.05 -4.46
CA GLY A 37 1.57 -17.11 -3.44
C GLY A 37 2.21 -16.59 -2.16
N SER A 38 3.29 -17.22 -1.69
CA SER A 38 4.00 -16.90 -0.44
C SER A 38 4.91 -15.65 -0.50
N SER A 39 4.80 -14.80 -1.53
CA SER A 39 5.61 -13.57 -1.67
C SER A 39 4.77 -12.30 -1.70
N TYR A 40 3.50 -12.39 -1.34
CA TYR A 40 2.54 -11.31 -1.54
C TYR A 40 2.80 -10.05 -0.72
N THR A 41 3.55 -10.16 0.39
CA THR A 41 3.96 -8.97 1.15
C THR A 41 5.34 -8.43 0.75
N SER A 42 6.11 -9.11 -0.10
CA SER A 42 7.48 -8.68 -0.45
C SER A 42 7.55 -7.26 -1.03
N PHE A 43 8.70 -6.59 -0.88
CA PHE A 43 8.91 -5.29 -1.49
C PHE A 43 8.84 -5.38 -3.02
N SER A 44 8.29 -4.35 -3.66
CA SER A 44 8.08 -4.31 -5.11
C SER A 44 9.37 -4.03 -5.88
N LYS A 45 10.31 -3.30 -5.27
CA LYS A 45 11.62 -3.00 -5.84
C LYS A 45 12.60 -2.57 -4.77
N GLU A 46 13.88 -2.84 -5.01
CA GLU A 46 14.99 -2.30 -4.23
C GLU A 46 15.77 -1.29 -5.08
N PHE A 47 16.14 -0.14 -4.50
CA PHE A 47 16.97 0.86 -5.17
C PHE A 47 17.79 1.71 -4.19
N GLN A 48 18.88 2.29 -4.67
CA GLN A 48 19.71 3.19 -3.87
C GLN A 48 19.34 4.67 -4.06
N ALA A 49 19.70 5.47 -3.05
CA ALA A 49 19.62 6.92 -3.08
C ALA A 49 20.20 7.48 -4.38
N ASP A 50 19.50 8.41 -5.02
CA ASP A 50 20.14 9.22 -6.07
C ASP A 50 21.09 10.27 -5.46
N SER A 51 21.92 10.86 -6.32
CA SER A 51 22.86 11.91 -5.93
C SER A 51 22.18 13.13 -5.31
N LYS A 52 20.87 13.33 -5.51
CA LYS A 52 20.13 14.48 -4.99
C LYS A 52 19.78 14.33 -3.50
N PHE A 53 19.77 13.11 -2.97
CA PHE A 53 19.67 12.84 -1.53
C PHE A 53 21.01 13.02 -0.80
N GLY A 54 22.09 13.28 -1.53
CA GLY A 54 23.43 13.44 -1.01
C GLY A 54 24.17 12.11 -0.83
N ALA A 55 25.50 12.18 -0.81
CA ALA A 55 26.36 11.03 -0.54
C ALA A 55 26.20 10.57 0.92
N GLY A 56 26.48 9.29 1.16
CA GLY A 56 26.49 8.72 2.50
C GLY A 56 26.26 7.22 2.44
N PRO A 57 26.72 6.47 3.45
CA PRO A 57 26.59 5.02 3.45
C PRO A 57 25.16 4.52 3.65
N TRP A 58 24.22 5.37 4.10
CA TRP A 58 22.80 5.01 4.35
C TRP A 58 22.66 3.75 5.23
N ASN A 59 23.62 3.52 6.12
CA ASN A 59 23.73 2.33 6.98
C ASN A 59 23.59 2.68 8.47
N TRP A 60 22.95 3.81 8.78
CA TRP A 60 22.61 4.22 10.14
C TRP A 60 21.31 3.54 10.60
N SER A 61 20.83 3.89 11.80
CA SER A 61 19.54 3.38 12.26
C SER A 61 18.40 3.78 11.29
N PRO A 62 17.31 3.01 11.22
CA PRO A 62 16.17 3.35 10.35
C PRO A 62 15.64 4.77 10.59
N GLN A 63 15.65 5.22 11.85
CA GLN A 63 15.27 6.58 12.21
C GLN A 63 16.25 7.62 11.65
N GLN A 64 17.56 7.42 11.84
CA GLN A 64 18.58 8.35 11.34
C GLN A 64 18.56 8.46 9.81
N ASN A 65 18.37 7.33 9.11
CA ASN A 65 18.20 7.32 7.66
C ASN A 65 16.93 8.09 7.24
N THR A 66 15.82 7.90 7.94
CA THR A 66 14.55 8.60 7.67
C THR A 66 14.64 10.10 7.92
N ASP A 67 15.29 10.50 9.01
CA ASP A 67 15.55 11.91 9.33
C ASP A 67 16.44 12.55 8.24
N ARG A 68 17.48 11.85 7.80
CA ARG A 68 18.37 12.30 6.70
C ARG A 68 17.61 12.42 5.37
N PHE A 69 16.80 11.43 5.02
CA PHE A 69 15.96 11.46 3.83
C PHE A 69 15.02 12.66 3.86
N THR A 70 14.35 12.88 4.98
CA THR A 70 13.39 13.98 5.17
C THR A 70 14.09 15.33 5.05
N ALA A 71 15.27 15.48 5.64
CA ALA A 71 16.07 16.70 5.55
C ALA A 71 16.58 16.98 4.12
N ALA A 72 16.87 15.93 3.34
CA ALA A 72 17.33 16.05 1.95
C ALA A 72 16.18 16.30 0.97
N TRP A 73 14.96 15.83 1.27
CA TRP A 73 13.80 15.84 0.37
C TRP A 73 13.57 17.16 -0.38
N PRO A 74 13.61 18.36 0.27
CA PRO A 74 13.37 19.63 -0.42
C PRO A 74 14.37 19.93 -1.56
N LYS A 75 15.57 19.34 -1.52
CA LYS A 75 16.65 19.56 -2.50
C LYS A 75 16.56 18.63 -3.71
N THR A 76 15.70 17.61 -3.64
CA THR A 76 15.64 16.55 -4.66
C THR A 76 14.86 16.95 -5.93
N GLY A 77 13.98 17.96 -5.79
CA GLY A 77 13.03 18.34 -6.84
C GLY A 77 11.89 17.33 -7.05
N TYR A 78 11.79 16.26 -6.26
CA TYR A 78 10.62 15.39 -6.28
C TYR A 78 9.46 16.04 -5.52
N GLY A 79 8.32 16.19 -6.19
CA GLY A 79 7.12 16.73 -5.55
C GLY A 79 6.43 15.76 -4.59
N THR A 80 6.56 14.45 -4.84
CA THR A 80 5.86 13.39 -4.10
C THR A 80 6.65 12.09 -4.06
N LEU A 81 6.35 11.22 -3.09
CA LEU A 81 6.93 9.88 -3.03
C LEU A 81 6.55 9.07 -4.28
N ARG A 82 5.31 9.20 -4.75
CA ARG A 82 4.85 8.64 -6.03
C ARG A 82 5.75 9.06 -7.21
N ALA A 83 6.18 10.32 -7.26
CA ALA A 83 7.06 10.81 -8.33
C ALA A 83 8.47 10.19 -8.24
N LEU A 84 9.03 10.02 -7.04
CA LEU A 84 10.27 9.27 -6.84
C LEU A 84 10.12 7.82 -7.31
N PHE A 85 9.03 7.14 -6.92
CA PHE A 85 8.76 5.75 -7.30
C PHE A 85 8.66 5.58 -8.81
N LYS A 86 7.94 6.49 -9.48
CA LYS A 86 7.88 6.53 -10.95
C LYS A 86 9.26 6.72 -11.58
N ALA A 87 10.07 7.65 -11.08
CA ALA A 87 11.42 7.89 -11.58
C ALA A 87 12.35 6.68 -11.39
N LYS A 88 12.15 5.93 -10.29
CA LYS A 88 12.88 4.69 -10.00
C LYS A 88 12.24 3.45 -10.63
N GLN A 89 11.19 3.62 -11.44
CA GLN A 89 10.47 2.52 -12.10
C GLN A 89 10.02 1.43 -11.10
N VAL A 90 9.49 1.85 -9.95
CA VAL A 90 8.82 0.94 -9.02
C VAL A 90 7.44 0.62 -9.58
N SER A 91 7.05 -0.65 -9.58
CA SER A 91 5.69 -1.06 -9.99
C SER A 91 4.66 -0.37 -9.09
N GLU A 92 3.68 0.28 -9.70
CA GLU A 92 2.61 0.96 -8.96
C GLU A 92 1.67 -0.02 -8.25
N CYS A 93 1.52 -1.22 -8.80
CA CYS A 93 0.68 -2.26 -8.23
C CYS A 93 1.49 -3.30 -7.43
N GLY A 94 2.82 -3.31 -7.54
CA GLY A 94 3.67 -4.32 -6.90
C GLY A 94 3.15 -5.73 -7.15
N TYR A 95 2.79 -6.42 -6.06
CA TYR A 95 2.18 -7.76 -6.09
C TYR A 95 0.64 -7.75 -6.06
N THR A 96 -0.02 -6.60 -5.92
CA THR A 96 -1.49 -6.53 -5.94
C THR A 96 -2.06 -6.85 -7.32
N ASN A 97 -3.23 -7.50 -7.35
CA ASN A 97 -4.06 -7.59 -8.55
C ASN A 97 -4.94 -6.33 -8.63
N PRO A 98 -4.70 -5.39 -9.56
CA PRO A 98 -5.55 -4.22 -9.72
C PRO A 98 -6.90 -4.56 -10.36
N ASN A 99 -7.00 -5.69 -11.07
CA ASN A 99 -8.17 -6.09 -11.86
C ASN A 99 -9.15 -6.92 -11.02
N ILE A 100 -9.58 -6.36 -9.90
CA ILE A 100 -10.58 -6.94 -9.01
C ILE A 100 -11.93 -6.23 -9.16
N ALA A 101 -12.99 -6.90 -8.71
CA ALA A 101 -14.25 -6.22 -8.44
C ALA A 101 -14.01 -5.06 -7.48
N ALA A 102 -14.58 -3.89 -7.80
CA ALA A 102 -14.37 -2.69 -7.02
C ALA A 102 -14.93 -2.84 -5.60
N ILE A 103 -14.16 -2.40 -4.60
CA ILE A 103 -14.52 -2.51 -3.19
C ILE A 103 -15.32 -1.28 -2.76
N ASP A 104 -16.50 -1.47 -2.14
CA ASP A 104 -17.29 -0.35 -1.62
C ASP A 104 -16.60 0.31 -0.43
N VAL A 105 -16.18 1.56 -0.61
CA VAL A 105 -15.50 2.38 0.41
C VAL A 105 -16.38 3.48 0.99
N SER A 106 -17.67 3.54 0.64
CA SER A 106 -18.60 4.63 1.02
C SER A 106 -18.73 4.86 2.54
N LYS A 107 -18.49 3.82 3.34
CA LYS A 107 -18.54 3.87 4.81
C LYS A 107 -17.17 3.86 5.47
N MET A 108 -16.09 3.81 4.68
CA MET A 108 -14.72 3.75 5.19
C MET A 108 -14.17 5.16 5.43
N LYS A 109 -13.29 5.28 6.43
CA LYS A 109 -12.60 6.55 6.78
C LYS A 109 -11.08 6.40 6.91
N SER A 110 -10.59 5.17 6.75
CA SER A 110 -9.19 4.84 6.95
C SER A 110 -8.78 3.69 6.04
N MET A 111 -7.50 3.67 5.67
CA MET A 111 -6.83 2.48 5.14
C MET A 111 -6.16 1.75 6.30
N LYS A 112 -6.17 0.42 6.29
CA LYS A 112 -5.44 -0.42 7.24
C LYS A 112 -4.31 -1.15 6.54
N TYR A 113 -3.12 -1.10 7.12
CA TYR A 113 -1.93 -1.81 6.67
C TYR A 113 -1.40 -2.69 7.81
N GLN A 114 -0.99 -3.92 7.51
CA GLN A 114 -0.52 -4.84 8.55
C GLN A 114 0.46 -5.88 8.05
N ASN A 115 1.35 -6.32 8.93
CA ASN A 115 2.16 -7.52 8.81
C ASN A 115 1.69 -8.55 9.85
N ASN A 116 1.31 -9.74 9.38
CA ASN A 116 0.76 -10.78 10.25
C ASN A 116 1.82 -11.60 11.01
N GLU A 117 3.05 -11.65 10.50
CA GLU A 117 4.18 -12.41 11.08
C GLU A 117 4.63 -11.80 12.40
N TYR A 118 4.90 -10.48 12.40
CA TYR A 118 5.36 -9.70 13.54
C TYR A 118 4.22 -9.06 14.35
N LYS A 119 2.97 -9.15 13.88
CA LYS A 119 1.80 -8.48 14.50
C LYS A 119 2.01 -6.97 14.65
N GLU A 120 2.57 -6.35 13.62
CA GLU A 120 2.79 -4.90 13.54
C GLU A 120 2.05 -4.33 12.34
N GLY A 121 1.62 -3.06 12.42
CA GLY A 121 1.08 -2.36 11.26
C GLY A 121 2.15 -2.19 10.18
N PHE A 122 3.08 -1.28 10.46
CA PHE A 122 4.37 -1.17 9.78
C PHE A 122 5.46 -1.76 10.67
N LEU A 123 6.44 -2.45 10.06
CA LEU A 123 7.60 -2.90 10.82
C LEU A 123 8.39 -1.71 11.37
N LYS A 124 8.61 -1.66 12.68
CA LYS A 124 9.39 -0.58 13.33
C LYS A 124 10.81 -0.45 12.79
N SER A 125 11.38 -1.56 12.31
CA SER A 125 12.69 -1.59 11.67
C SER A 125 12.70 -0.95 10.28
N HIS A 126 11.54 -0.70 9.65
CA HIS A 126 11.39 -0.22 8.27
C HIS A 126 10.89 1.24 8.22
N GLN A 127 11.45 2.12 9.04
CA GLN A 127 11.08 3.55 9.03
C GLN A 127 11.29 4.20 7.66
N GLY A 128 10.43 5.17 7.37
CA GLY A 128 10.45 5.93 6.14
C GLY A 128 9.07 6.43 5.69
N PRO A 129 9.03 7.24 4.62
CA PRO A 129 7.83 7.96 4.21
C PRO A 129 6.80 7.03 3.58
N CYS A 130 5.52 7.42 3.68
CA CYS A 130 4.46 6.80 2.91
C CYS A 130 3.42 7.80 2.39
N GLU A 131 2.73 7.42 1.31
CA GLU A 131 1.66 8.17 0.68
C GLU A 131 0.50 7.25 0.29
N VAL A 132 -0.74 7.76 0.40
CA VAL A 132 -1.93 7.11 -0.17
C VAL A 132 -2.55 8.05 -1.21
N TRP A 133 -2.96 7.47 -2.32
CA TRP A 133 -3.54 8.16 -3.46
C TRP A 133 -4.85 7.52 -3.86
N ILE A 134 -5.82 8.35 -4.24
CA ILE A 134 -7.02 7.94 -4.98
C ILE A 134 -6.92 8.59 -6.35
N ASP A 135 -6.75 7.76 -7.37
CA ASP A 135 -6.42 8.15 -8.75
C ASP A 135 -5.23 9.12 -8.81
N ASN A 136 -5.49 10.39 -9.06
CA ASN A 136 -4.49 11.45 -9.17
C ASN A 136 -4.47 12.39 -7.95
N THR A 137 -5.25 12.07 -6.92
CA THR A 137 -5.35 12.88 -5.69
C THR A 137 -4.59 12.21 -4.56
N ARG A 138 -3.58 12.89 -4.00
CA ARG A 138 -2.92 12.44 -2.78
C ARG A 138 -3.86 12.70 -1.60
N VAL A 139 -4.30 11.64 -0.95
CA VAL A 139 -5.26 11.70 0.16
C VAL A 139 -4.61 11.50 1.52
N PHE A 140 -3.36 11.03 1.54
CA PHE A 140 -2.57 10.88 2.75
C PHE A 140 -1.07 11.01 2.46
N GLN A 141 -0.31 11.58 3.40
CA GLN A 141 1.14 11.59 3.38
C GLN A 141 1.68 11.65 4.81
N ASN A 142 2.77 10.93 5.07
CA ASN A 142 3.55 11.08 6.30
C ASN A 142 5.04 10.78 6.02
N ASN A 143 5.94 11.47 6.73
CA ASN A 143 7.39 11.34 6.53
C ASN A 143 7.98 10.06 7.17
N ASP A 144 7.26 9.45 8.12
CA ASP A 144 7.68 8.23 8.81
C ASP A 144 6.47 7.45 9.33
N CYS A 145 5.96 6.54 8.49
CA CYS A 145 4.73 5.82 8.80
C CYS A 145 4.95 4.75 9.89
N ALA A 146 6.11 4.10 9.90
CA ALA A 146 6.43 3.10 10.92
C ALA A 146 6.58 3.70 12.32
N LYS A 147 7.08 4.95 12.40
CA LYS A 147 7.14 5.68 13.66
C LYS A 147 5.79 6.21 14.13
N ASN A 148 4.96 6.73 13.23
CA ASN A 148 3.75 7.47 13.59
C ASN A 148 2.47 6.61 13.66
N TYR A 149 2.46 5.43 13.03
CA TYR A 149 1.29 4.53 12.97
C TYR A 149 1.63 3.13 13.47
N GLN A 150 1.79 3.02 14.79
CA GLN A 150 2.34 1.82 15.45
C GLN A 150 1.30 0.75 15.83
N SER A 151 0.02 1.00 15.58
CA SER A 151 -1.04 0.03 15.88
C SER A 151 -0.96 -1.20 14.97
N PHE A 152 -1.60 -2.30 15.38
CA PHE A 152 -1.82 -3.48 14.52
C PHE A 152 -3.33 -3.73 14.38
N PRO A 153 -3.90 -3.54 13.18
CA PRO A 153 -3.28 -2.96 11.99
C PRO A 153 -2.91 -1.47 12.17
N ALA A 154 -1.99 -0.95 11.35
CA ALA A 154 -1.76 0.49 11.24
C ALA A 154 -2.99 1.14 10.59
N VAL A 155 -3.52 2.22 11.18
CA VAL A 155 -4.73 2.89 10.70
C VAL A 155 -4.36 4.25 10.13
N LEU A 156 -4.34 4.36 8.79
CA LEU A 156 -4.06 5.63 8.11
C LEU A 156 -5.37 6.37 7.79
N PRO A 157 -5.53 7.65 8.17
CA PRO A 157 -6.71 8.42 7.81
C PRO A 157 -6.73 8.66 6.29
N VAL A 158 -7.82 8.23 5.63
CA VAL A 158 -7.97 8.35 4.17
C VAL A 158 -9.36 8.89 3.86
N ASP A 159 -9.41 10.02 3.14
CA ASP A 159 -10.66 10.61 2.66
C ASP A 159 -11.15 9.90 1.39
N TYR A 160 -11.89 8.79 1.55
CA TYR A 160 -12.48 8.07 0.42
C TYR A 160 -13.56 8.87 -0.33
N SER A 161 -14.04 10.01 0.20
CA SER A 161 -14.97 10.87 -0.53
C SER A 161 -14.34 11.48 -1.79
N LYS A 162 -12.99 11.45 -1.92
CA LYS A 162 -12.28 11.82 -3.14
C LYS A 162 -12.51 10.83 -4.28
N CYS A 163 -12.93 9.61 -4.00
CA CYS A 163 -13.31 8.67 -5.04
C CYS A 163 -14.70 9.02 -5.60
N LYS A 164 -14.80 9.19 -6.93
CA LYS A 164 -16.05 9.48 -7.65
C LYS A 164 -16.36 8.32 -8.61
N GLY A 165 -17.26 7.43 -8.19
CA GLY A 165 -17.56 6.21 -8.95
C GLY A 165 -16.48 5.15 -8.71
N THR A 166 -15.89 4.63 -9.78
CA THR A 166 -14.80 3.63 -9.71
C THR A 166 -13.45 4.33 -9.75
N CYS A 167 -12.59 4.04 -8.78
CA CYS A 167 -11.29 4.68 -8.61
C CYS A 167 -10.21 3.65 -8.32
N ARG A 168 -8.95 4.07 -8.39
CA ARG A 168 -7.82 3.26 -7.94
C ARG A 168 -7.21 3.85 -6.67
N LEU A 169 -7.14 3.03 -5.62
CA LEU A 169 -6.26 3.29 -4.48
C LEU A 169 -4.83 2.93 -4.87
N SER A 170 -3.87 3.77 -4.52
CA SER A 170 -2.45 3.44 -4.61
C SER A 170 -1.75 3.83 -3.33
N PHE A 171 -0.97 2.90 -2.78
CA PHE A 171 -0.19 3.07 -1.57
C PHE A 171 1.29 2.94 -1.91
N TYR A 172 2.09 3.88 -1.40
CA TYR A 172 3.54 3.87 -1.53
C TYR A 172 4.16 3.96 -0.16
N TRP A 173 5.06 3.04 0.16
CA TRP A 173 5.88 3.10 1.36
C TRP A 173 7.33 2.80 1.00
N LEU A 174 8.25 3.59 1.54
CA LEU A 174 9.69 3.43 1.32
C LEU A 174 10.36 3.14 2.66
N ALA A 175 10.95 1.96 2.79
CA ALA A 175 11.73 1.60 3.96
C ALA A 175 13.21 1.96 3.76
N LEU A 176 13.76 2.70 4.73
CA LEU A 176 15.10 3.29 4.68
C LEU A 176 16.06 2.62 5.67
N HIS A 177 15.85 1.34 5.97
CA HIS A 177 16.60 0.63 7.02
C HIS A 177 18.00 0.17 6.62
N SER A 178 18.33 0.26 5.32
CA SER A 178 19.64 -0.07 4.77
C SER A 178 20.02 0.84 3.60
N GLN A 179 21.22 0.67 3.04
CA GLN A 179 21.67 1.40 1.86
C GLN A 179 20.79 1.14 0.64
N ASN A 180 20.28 -0.08 0.52
CA ASN A 180 19.36 -0.46 -0.50
C ASN A 180 17.93 -0.26 0.03
N TRP A 181 17.28 0.80 -0.45
CA TRP A 181 15.94 1.16 0.01
C TRP A 181 14.92 0.21 -0.60
N GLN A 182 13.99 -0.24 0.23
CA GLN A 182 12.93 -1.15 -0.19
C GLN A 182 11.64 -0.39 -0.41
N ALA A 183 11.10 -0.49 -1.62
CA ALA A 183 9.93 0.23 -2.06
C ALA A 183 8.74 -0.71 -2.19
N TYR A 184 7.64 -0.34 -1.53
CA TYR A 184 6.36 -1.05 -1.54
C TYR A 184 5.37 -0.20 -2.32
N GLY A 185 4.96 -0.70 -3.49
CA GLY A 185 3.88 -0.14 -4.28
C GLY A 185 2.69 -1.10 -4.28
N GLU A 186 1.54 -0.67 -3.81
CA GLU A 186 0.34 -1.50 -3.76
C GLU A 186 -0.84 -0.73 -4.32
N SER A 187 -1.77 -1.43 -4.97
CA SER A 187 -2.96 -0.80 -5.56
C SER A 187 -4.21 -1.64 -5.40
N SER A 188 -5.38 -1.01 -5.45
CA SER A 188 -6.66 -1.71 -5.42
C SER A 188 -7.75 -0.92 -6.12
N SER A 189 -8.68 -1.62 -6.75
CA SER A 189 -9.87 -1.02 -7.35
C SER A 189 -10.93 -0.74 -6.29
N LEU A 190 -11.38 0.52 -6.22
CA LEU A 190 -12.38 1.02 -5.28
C LEU A 190 -13.65 1.42 -6.03
N THR A 191 -14.79 1.30 -5.36
CA THR A 191 -16.03 1.96 -5.78
C THR A 191 -16.55 2.80 -4.63
N CYS A 192 -16.86 4.05 -4.90
CA CYS A 192 -17.62 4.88 -3.99
C CYS A 192 -19.06 4.87 -4.48
N VAL A 193 -19.96 4.25 -3.72
CA VAL A 193 -21.39 4.48 -3.90
C VAL A 193 -21.63 5.92 -3.47
N VAL A 194 -21.52 6.86 -4.41
CA VAL A 194 -22.09 8.19 -4.22
C VAL A 194 -23.57 7.91 -4.06
N CYS A 195 -24.05 7.94 -2.82
CA CYS A 195 -25.48 7.95 -2.56
C CYS A 195 -25.97 9.16 -3.34
N LEU A 196 -26.59 8.94 -4.51
CA LEU A 196 -27.48 9.91 -5.10
C LEU A 196 -28.52 10.13 -4.02
N VAL A 197 -28.29 11.11 -3.14
CA VAL A 197 -29.38 11.72 -2.41
C VAL A 197 -30.26 12.24 -3.53
N CYS A 198 -31.34 11.50 -3.76
CA CYS A 198 -32.33 11.79 -4.75
C CYS A 198 -32.80 13.23 -4.48
N VAL A 199 -32.30 14.21 -5.23
CA VAL A 199 -32.85 15.56 -5.19
C VAL A 199 -34.16 15.46 -5.95
N CYS A 200 -35.19 14.95 -5.28
CA CYS A 200 -36.56 15.13 -5.70
C CYS A 200 -36.81 16.63 -5.65
N ARG A 201 -36.71 17.31 -6.81
CA ARG A 201 -37.25 18.65 -6.96
C ARG A 201 -38.76 18.55 -6.70
N LEU A 202 -39.20 18.95 -5.52
CA LEU A 202 -40.61 19.02 -5.20
C LEU A 202 -41.20 20.23 -5.94
N THR A 203 -41.61 20.05 -7.19
CA THR A 203 -42.42 21.07 -7.86
C THR A 203 -43.83 20.98 -7.30
N VAL A 204 -44.22 21.95 -6.46
CA VAL A 204 -45.62 22.12 -6.08
C VAL A 204 -46.35 22.69 -7.30
N MET A 205 -46.95 21.82 -8.11
CA MET A 205 -48.04 22.26 -8.99
C MET A 205 -49.33 22.21 -8.17
N GLY A 206 -50.01 23.35 -8.09
CA GLY A 206 -51.29 23.45 -7.40
C GLY A 206 -52.28 22.43 -7.96
N GLY A 207 -52.93 21.70 -7.05
CA GLY A 207 -54.12 20.90 -7.32
C GLY A 207 -53.90 19.58 -8.07
N ALA A 208 -53.73 18.51 -7.29
CA ALA A 208 -53.91 17.09 -7.66
C ALA A 208 -52.81 16.37 -8.49
N ALA A 209 -52.54 15.13 -8.06
CA ALA A 209 -51.62 14.09 -8.56
C ALA A 209 -50.11 14.30 -8.33
N ARG A 210 -49.54 13.54 -7.37
CA ARG A 210 -48.09 13.37 -7.18
C ARG A 210 -47.58 12.29 -8.14
N SER A 211 -46.80 12.68 -9.14
CA SER A 211 -45.98 11.76 -9.93
C SER A 211 -44.51 11.97 -9.56
N LEU A 212 -43.88 10.96 -8.96
CA LEU A 212 -42.42 10.92 -8.79
C LEU A 212 -41.82 10.43 -10.11
N THR A 213 -41.20 11.33 -10.86
CA THR A 213 -40.32 10.95 -11.97
C THR A 213 -38.87 11.09 -11.52
N CYS A 214 -38.24 9.95 -11.19
CA CYS A 214 -36.78 9.86 -11.09
C CYS A 214 -36.20 9.82 -12.51
N ARG A 215 -35.48 10.86 -12.92
CA ARG A 215 -34.55 10.78 -14.05
C ARG A 215 -33.13 10.79 -13.49
N SER A 216 -32.37 9.74 -13.80
CA SER A 216 -30.91 9.72 -13.62
C SER A 216 -30.30 10.82 -14.49
N LEU A 217 -29.92 11.95 -13.91
CA LEU A 217 -29.01 12.87 -14.58
C LEU A 217 -27.59 12.37 -14.36
N ALA A 218 -27.05 11.65 -15.35
CA ALA A 218 -25.61 11.59 -15.52
C ALA A 218 -25.18 12.99 -15.99
N VAL A 219 -24.71 13.83 -15.05
CA VAL A 219 -24.06 15.08 -15.42
C VAL A 219 -22.63 14.73 -15.80
N PHE A 220 -22.35 14.69 -17.11
CA PHE A 220 -21.00 14.83 -17.63
C PHE A 220 -20.62 16.31 -17.50
N LEU A 221 -19.72 16.62 -16.56
CA LEU A 221 -18.84 17.78 -16.58
C LEU A 221 -17.49 17.36 -16.02
#